data_AF-A0A8X6J5G9-F1
#
_entry.id   AF-A0A8X6J5G9-F1
#
_cell.length_a   1.000
_cell.length_b   1.000
_cell.length_c   1.000
_cell.angle_alpha   90.00
_cell.angle_beta   90.00
_cell.angle_gamma   90.00
#
_symmetry.space_group_name_H-M   'P 1'
#
loop_
_entity.id
_entity.type
_entity.pdbx_description
1 polymer ?
#
loop_
_entity_poly.entity_id
_entity_poly.type
_entity_poly.pdbx_seq_one_letter_code
_entity_poly.pdbx_strand_id
1 'polypeptide(L)'
;MFAGFITRLDPEANIMGEGESNEHGVALSGLEPGTMQLLDPGEDIKFSEPSDVGGSYEAFMKQQLRAIAVGMGITYEQLTGDLSGVNYSSIRAGLIEFRRRCGMLQHNIMVFQFCRPLAILSGELDIGEKKGGKEEVKWIAQGFDWVDPLKDQQAQQMAVRNGFKSRSEVVSELGYDIEEIDQEIAEDQRRASELGLNFDSDVNSNAEMI
;
A
#
# COMPACT_ATOMS: atom_id res chain seq x y z
N MET A 1 -28.04 -26.11 8.80
CA MET A 1 -28.89 -27.30 8.63
C MET A 1 -28.12 -28.45 9.25
N PHE A 2 -28.60 -29.03 10.35
CA PHE A 2 -27.91 -30.10 11.08
C PHE A 2 -28.52 -31.44 10.67
N ALA A 3 -27.69 -32.41 10.30
CA ALA A 3 -28.11 -33.80 10.14
C ALA A 3 -27.66 -34.58 11.37
N GLY A 4 -28.59 -35.28 12.02
CA GLY A 4 -28.31 -36.24 13.09
C GLY A 4 -28.42 -37.66 12.55
N PHE A 5 -27.47 -38.52 12.92
CA PHE A 5 -27.49 -39.94 12.58
C PHE A 5 -27.74 -40.74 13.85
N ILE A 6 -28.70 -41.66 13.80
CA ILE A 6 -28.95 -42.62 14.87
C ILE A 6 -28.19 -43.89 14.53
N THR A 7 -27.28 -44.32 15.41
CA THR A 7 -26.55 -45.59 15.25
C THR A 7 -27.10 -46.64 16.22
N ARG A 8 -27.46 -47.83 15.70
CA ARG A 8 -27.97 -48.97 16.47
C ARG A 8 -27.05 -50.18 16.39
N LEU A 9 -27.13 -51.05 17.39
CA LEU A 9 -26.47 -52.37 17.42
C LEU A 9 -27.38 -53.49 16.86
N ASP A 10 -28.70 -53.32 16.87
CA ASP A 10 -29.69 -54.29 16.41
C ASP A 10 -30.48 -53.75 15.20
N PRO A 11 -30.48 -54.41 14.02
CA PRO A 11 -31.12 -53.91 12.80
C PRO A 11 -32.66 -53.97 12.78
N GLU A 12 -33.30 -54.74 13.65
CA GLU A 12 -34.76 -55.01 13.56
C GLU A 12 -35.63 -54.25 14.57
N ALA A 13 -35.04 -53.45 15.45
CA ALA A 13 -35.78 -52.63 16.40
C ALA A 13 -36.39 -51.40 15.69
N ASN A 14 -37.72 -51.25 15.76
CA ASN A 14 -38.48 -50.18 15.11
C ASN A 14 -38.74 -49.03 16.11
N ILE A 15 -38.33 -47.80 15.78
CA ILE A 15 -38.54 -46.63 16.67
C ILE A 15 -39.94 -46.04 16.46
N MET A 16 -40.57 -45.64 17.58
CA MET A 16 -41.78 -44.81 17.56
C MET A 16 -41.52 -43.49 16.83
N GLY A 17 -42.14 -43.31 15.65
CA GLY A 17 -42.00 -42.12 14.81
C GLY A 17 -41.16 -42.31 13.54
N GLU A 18 -40.68 -43.52 13.26
CA GLU A 18 -40.04 -43.85 11.98
C GLU A 18 -41.05 -43.80 10.83
N GLY A 19 -40.76 -42.99 9.81
CA GLY A 19 -41.45 -43.04 8.52
C GLY A 19 -41.10 -44.32 7.75
N GLU A 20 -41.83 -44.62 6.67
CA GLU A 20 -41.55 -45.78 5.81
C GLU A 20 -40.07 -45.81 5.40
N SER A 21 -39.44 -46.97 5.56
CA SER A 21 -38.06 -47.18 5.16
C SER A 21 -37.92 -47.04 3.64
N ASN A 22 -36.89 -46.33 3.19
CA ASN A 22 -36.57 -46.26 1.77
C ASN A 22 -36.07 -47.63 1.24
N GLU A 23 -35.87 -47.76 -0.07
CA GLU A 23 -35.38 -48.99 -0.74
C GLU A 23 -34.04 -49.54 -0.19
N HIS A 24 -33.38 -48.79 0.69
CA HIS A 24 -32.12 -49.15 1.33
C HIS A 24 -32.25 -49.41 2.85
N GLY A 25 -33.47 -49.52 3.38
CA GLY A 25 -33.72 -49.86 4.79
C GLY A 25 -33.48 -48.72 5.77
N VAL A 26 -33.34 -47.47 5.30
CA VAL A 26 -33.13 -46.30 6.16
C VAL A 26 -34.47 -45.61 6.39
N ALA A 27 -34.92 -45.57 7.65
CA ALA A 27 -36.09 -44.81 8.06
C ALA A 27 -35.68 -43.35 8.36
N LEU A 28 -36.41 -42.39 7.79
CA LEU A 28 -36.25 -40.97 8.12
C LEU A 28 -37.04 -40.66 9.39
N SER A 29 -36.34 -40.29 10.46
CA SER A 29 -36.93 -39.71 11.66
C SER A 29 -36.81 -38.19 11.60
N GLY A 30 -37.92 -37.48 11.80
CA GLY A 30 -37.95 -36.02 11.80
C GLY A 30 -37.39 -35.45 13.11
N LEU A 31 -36.44 -34.52 13.02
CA LEU A 31 -35.94 -33.77 14.18
C LEU A 31 -36.62 -32.39 14.23
N GLU A 32 -37.58 -32.21 15.13
CA GLU A 32 -38.20 -30.91 15.38
C GLU A 32 -37.46 -30.15 16.51
N PRO A 33 -37.20 -28.83 16.36
CA PRO A 33 -36.51 -28.04 17.38
C PRO A 33 -37.20 -28.10 18.75
N GLY A 34 -36.46 -28.49 19.79
CA GLY A 34 -36.97 -28.58 21.16
C GLY A 34 -37.55 -29.95 21.55
N THR A 35 -37.52 -30.93 20.65
CA THR A 35 -37.95 -32.31 20.94
C THR A 35 -36.89 -33.05 21.73
N MET A 36 -37.32 -33.81 22.74
CA MET A 36 -36.47 -34.71 23.51
C MET A 36 -36.95 -36.14 23.28
N GLN A 37 -36.17 -36.95 22.56
CA GLN A 37 -36.49 -38.34 22.22
C GLN A 37 -35.74 -39.27 23.16
N LEU A 38 -36.46 -40.23 23.77
CA LEU A 38 -35.81 -41.31 24.52
C LEU A 38 -35.24 -42.32 23.53
N LEU A 39 -34.00 -42.74 23.80
CA LEU A 39 -33.26 -43.72 23.02
C LEU A 39 -33.29 -45.07 23.72
N ASP A 40 -33.28 -46.15 22.94
CA ASP A 40 -33.19 -47.50 23.47
C ASP A 40 -31.74 -47.82 23.93
N PRO A 41 -31.56 -48.80 24.85
CA PRO A 41 -30.24 -49.15 25.36
C PRO A 41 -29.26 -49.55 24.25
N GLY A 42 -28.18 -48.77 24.08
CA GLY A 42 -27.14 -49.00 23.06
C GLY A 42 -27.28 -48.14 21.80
N GLU A 43 -28.29 -47.28 21.73
CA GLU A 43 -28.43 -46.28 20.66
C GLU A 43 -27.71 -44.98 21.01
N ASP A 44 -27.10 -44.36 20.00
CA ASP A 44 -26.41 -43.08 20.12
C ASP A 44 -26.80 -42.14 18.98
N ILE A 45 -26.95 -40.85 19.29
CA ILE A 45 -27.21 -39.80 18.31
C ILE A 45 -25.90 -39.07 18.04
N LYS A 46 -25.44 -39.13 16.79
CA LYS A 46 -24.29 -38.35 16.33
C LYS A 46 -24.76 -37.20 15.46
N PHE A 47 -24.58 -35.99 15.96
CA PHE A 47 -24.78 -34.78 15.17
C PHE A 47 -23.61 -34.56 14.23
N SER A 48 -23.89 -34.16 12.99
CA SER A 48 -22.89 -33.57 12.13
C SER A 48 -22.53 -32.19 12.68
N GLU A 49 -21.27 -32.00 13.05
CA GLU A 49 -20.68 -30.69 13.31
C GLU A 49 -20.04 -30.20 12.00
N PRO A 50 -20.74 -29.39 11.18
CA PRO A 50 -20.10 -28.79 10.02
C PRO A 50 -18.93 -27.95 10.51
N SER A 51 -17.73 -28.18 9.95
CA SER A 51 -16.52 -27.47 10.36
C SER A 51 -16.70 -25.97 10.18
N ASP A 52 -16.54 -25.22 11.27
CA ASP A 52 -16.59 -23.77 11.26
C ASP A 52 -15.44 -23.20 10.41
N VAL A 53 -15.78 -22.32 9.48
CA VAL A 53 -14.81 -21.61 8.63
C VAL A 53 -14.30 -20.33 9.27
N GLY A 54 -14.87 -19.91 10.41
CA GLY A 54 -14.65 -18.61 11.05
C GLY A 54 -13.18 -18.24 11.24
N GLY A 55 -12.34 -19.19 11.68
CA GLY A 55 -10.91 -18.95 11.92
C GLY A 55 -10.05 -18.70 10.67
N SER A 56 -10.54 -19.07 9.49
CA SER A 56 -9.81 -18.98 8.21
C SER A 56 -10.25 -17.82 7.32
N TYR A 57 -11.35 -17.14 7.70
CA TYR A 57 -11.94 -16.08 6.88
C TYR A 57 -10.99 -14.88 6.71
N GLU A 58 -10.29 -14.47 7.77
CA GLU A 58 -9.32 -13.37 7.69
C GLU A 58 -8.16 -13.70 6.74
N ALA A 59 -7.62 -14.93 6.84
CA ALA A 59 -6.56 -15.38 5.95
C ALA A 59 -7.02 -15.43 4.48
N PHE A 60 -8.25 -15.90 4.24
CA PHE A 60 -8.87 -15.89 2.92
C PHE A 60 -9.01 -14.47 2.36
N MET A 61 -9.59 -13.55 3.14
CA MET A 61 -9.75 -12.15 2.73
C MET A 61 -8.40 -11.47 2.46
N LYS A 62 -7.39 -11.73 3.30
CA LYS A 62 -6.03 -11.22 3.11
C LYS A 62 -5.40 -11.72 1.81
N GLN A 63 -5.62 -13.00 1.46
CA GLN A 63 -5.14 -13.55 0.20
C GLN A 63 -5.85 -12.93 -1.01
N GLN A 64 -7.16 -12.72 -0.94
CA GLN A 64 -7.94 -12.07 -2.00
C GLN A 64 -7.48 -10.62 -2.23
N LEU A 65 -7.30 -9.84 -1.15
CA LEU A 65 -6.83 -8.46 -1.24
C LEU A 65 -5.40 -8.37 -1.80
N ARG A 66 -4.52 -9.34 -1.47
CA ARG A 66 -3.19 -9.44 -2.08
C ARG A 66 -3.25 -9.70 -3.58
N ALA A 67 -4.13 -10.58 -4.04
CA ALA A 67 -4.31 -10.83 -5.47
C ALA A 67 -4.78 -9.58 -6.23
N ILE A 68 -5.71 -8.82 -5.63
CA ILE A 68 -6.17 -7.53 -6.17
C ILE A 68 -5.02 -6.51 -6.21
N ALA A 69 -4.26 -6.40 -5.11
CA ALA A 69 -3.12 -5.47 -5.01
C ALA A 69 -2.07 -5.74 -6.11
N VAL A 70 -1.75 -7.01 -6.37
CA VAL A 70 -0.85 -7.42 -7.47
C VAL A 70 -1.42 -7.01 -8.83
N GLY A 71 -2.72 -7.17 -9.07
CA GLY A 71 -3.37 -6.75 -10.32
C GLY A 71 -3.32 -5.24 -10.55
N MET A 72 -3.45 -4.44 -9.49
CA MET A 72 -3.27 -2.99 -9.55
C MET A 72 -1.78 -2.60 -9.61
N GLY A 73 -0.91 -3.48 -9.12
CA GLY A 73 0.53 -3.31 -8.96
C GLY A 73 0.90 -2.26 -7.91
N ILE A 74 0.19 -2.32 -6.78
CA ILE A 74 0.49 -1.66 -5.51
C ILE A 74 0.66 -2.73 -4.42
N THR A 75 1.19 -2.38 -3.26
CA THR A 75 1.30 -3.37 -2.16
C THR A 75 -0.03 -3.55 -1.42
N TYR A 76 -0.19 -4.67 -0.71
CA TYR A 76 -1.37 -4.93 0.13
C TYR A 76 -1.58 -3.82 1.17
N GLU A 77 -0.49 -3.34 1.75
CA GLU A 77 -0.48 -2.28 2.75
C GLU A 77 -0.98 -0.96 2.16
N GLN A 78 -0.63 -0.64 0.91
CA GLN A 78 -1.14 0.55 0.22
C GLN A 78 -2.62 0.42 -0.14
N LEU A 79 -3.07 -0.79 -0.47
CA LEU A 79 -4.47 -1.04 -0.82
C LEU A 79 -5.39 -1.00 0.41
N THR A 80 -4.94 -1.53 1.54
CA THR A 80 -5.78 -1.77 2.72
C THR A 80 -5.50 -0.83 3.89
N GLY A 81 -4.34 -0.18 3.93
CA GLY A 81 -3.86 0.58 5.08
C GLY A 81 -3.38 -0.27 6.26
N ASP A 82 -3.43 -1.61 6.15
CA ASP A 82 -2.97 -2.51 7.21
C ASP A 82 -1.45 -2.61 7.24
N LEU A 83 -0.82 -1.95 8.21
CA LEU A 83 0.63 -1.97 8.44
C LEU A 83 1.08 -2.97 9.53
N SER A 84 0.20 -3.84 10.01
CA SER A 84 0.51 -4.76 11.12
C SER A 84 1.63 -5.76 10.83
N GLY A 85 1.81 -6.15 9.56
CA GLY A 85 2.75 -7.18 9.13
C GLY A 85 4.05 -6.67 8.53
N VAL A 86 4.29 -5.37 8.51
CA VAL A 86 5.47 -4.77 7.86
C VAL A 86 6.43 -4.16 8.86
N ASN A 87 7.72 -4.24 8.54
CA ASN A 87 8.77 -3.51 9.24
C ASN A 87 9.27 -2.35 8.36
N TYR A 88 10.11 -1.51 8.96
CA TYR A 88 10.68 -0.33 8.31
C TYR A 88 11.35 -0.65 6.96
N SER A 89 12.14 -1.72 6.88
CA SER A 89 12.86 -2.09 5.65
C SER A 89 11.92 -2.61 4.57
N SER A 90 10.91 -3.42 4.93
CA SER A 90 9.97 -3.99 3.98
C SER A 90 9.04 -2.95 3.39
N ILE A 91 8.52 -2.03 4.21
CA ILE A 91 7.63 -0.95 3.71
C ILE A 91 8.41 0.02 2.82
N ARG A 92 9.66 0.34 3.19
CA ARG A 92 10.54 1.19 2.39
C ARG A 92 10.83 0.58 1.02
N ALA A 93 11.15 -0.71 0.96
CA ALA A 93 11.37 -1.40 -0.31
C ALA A 93 10.12 -1.37 -1.21
N GLY A 94 8.93 -1.59 -0.64
CA GLY A 94 7.65 -1.51 -1.36
C GLY A 94 7.36 -0.10 -1.88
N LEU A 95 7.59 0.94 -1.08
CA LEU A 95 7.41 2.33 -1.47
C LEU A 95 8.37 2.75 -2.58
N ILE A 96 9.63 2.28 -2.59
CA ILE A 96 10.60 2.57 -3.66
C ILE A 96 10.09 2.06 -5.02
N GLU A 97 9.62 0.82 -5.07
CA GLU A 97 9.04 0.23 -6.29
C GLU A 97 7.82 1.03 -6.78
N PHE A 98 6.91 1.37 -5.87
CA PHE A 98 5.73 2.18 -6.17
C PHE A 98 6.11 3.57 -6.72
N ARG A 99 7.03 4.27 -6.06
CA ARG A 99 7.50 5.61 -6.48
C ARG A 99 8.18 5.57 -7.85
N ARG A 100 8.96 4.53 -8.12
CA ARG A 100 9.58 4.29 -9.44
C ARG A 100 8.50 4.15 -10.53
N ARG A 101 7.43 3.40 -10.25
CA ARG A 101 6.28 3.28 -11.17
C ARG A 101 5.56 4.62 -11.37
N CYS A 102 5.33 5.39 -10.30
CA CYS A 102 4.75 6.72 -10.40
C CYS A 102 5.59 7.65 -11.27
N GLY A 103 6.91 7.68 -11.06
CA GLY A 103 7.84 8.48 -11.87
C GLY A 103 7.82 8.08 -13.35
N MET A 104 7.75 6.77 -13.64
CA MET A 104 7.62 6.27 -15.01
C MET A 104 6.32 6.76 -15.67
N LEU A 105 5.18 6.73 -14.96
CA LEU A 105 3.90 7.21 -15.48
C LEU A 105 3.90 8.74 -15.65
N GLN A 106 4.41 9.47 -14.66
CA GLN A 106 4.56 10.93 -14.74
C GLN A 106 5.42 11.33 -15.94
N HIS A 107 6.58 10.69 -16.14
CA HIS A 107 7.45 11.04 -17.25
C HIS A 107 6.86 10.67 -18.62
N ASN A 108 6.41 9.43 -18.79
CA ASN A 108 5.99 8.93 -20.10
C ASN A 108 4.58 9.37 -20.50
N ILE A 109 3.70 9.65 -19.54
CA ILE A 109 2.31 10.02 -19.83
C ILE A 109 2.14 11.52 -19.59
N MET A 110 2.33 11.97 -18.35
CA MET A 110 2.05 13.38 -18.01
C MET A 110 3.01 14.32 -18.74
N VAL A 111 4.32 14.13 -18.60
CA VAL A 111 5.30 15.02 -19.22
C VAL A 111 5.29 14.85 -20.74
N PHE A 112 5.49 13.63 -21.23
CA PHE A 112 5.71 13.41 -22.66
C PHE A 112 4.45 13.62 -23.51
N GLN A 113 3.29 13.10 -23.08
CA GLN A 113 2.07 13.15 -23.90
C GLN A 113 1.19 14.37 -23.61
N PHE A 114 1.28 14.98 -22.43
CA PHE A 114 0.40 16.09 -22.06
C PHE A 114 1.14 17.42 -21.94
N CYS A 115 2.14 17.51 -21.06
CA CYS A 115 2.82 18.77 -20.76
C CYS A 115 3.65 19.30 -21.93
N ARG A 116 4.41 18.43 -22.62
CA ARG A 116 5.24 18.85 -23.77
C ARG A 116 4.40 19.44 -24.92
N PRO A 117 3.30 18.81 -25.39
CA PRO A 117 2.44 19.43 -26.39
C PRO A 117 1.83 20.75 -25.93
N LEU A 118 1.39 20.86 -24.67
CA LEU A 118 0.79 22.09 -24.15
C LEU A 118 1.79 23.24 -24.07
N ALA A 119 3.03 22.98 -23.65
CA ALA A 119 4.07 24.01 -23.59
C ALA A 119 4.41 24.56 -24.98
N ILE A 120 4.32 23.72 -26.02
CA ILE A 120 4.48 24.19 -27.40
C ILE A 120 3.30 25.06 -27.82
N LEU A 121 2.08 24.67 -27.45
CA LEU A 121 0.86 25.40 -27.79
C LEU A 121 0.71 26.73 -27.04
N SER A 122 1.32 26.88 -25.86
CA SER A 122 1.28 28.15 -25.12
C SER A 122 2.07 29.26 -25.82
N GLY A 123 2.98 28.91 -26.74
CA GLY A 123 3.81 29.88 -27.47
C GLY A 123 4.90 30.55 -26.64
N GLU A 124 5.06 30.15 -25.37
CA GLU A 124 6.10 30.63 -24.45
C GLU A 124 7.49 30.07 -24.80
N LEU A 125 7.53 28.94 -25.51
CA LEU A 125 8.75 28.34 -26.03
C LEU A 125 9.04 28.89 -27.43
N ASP A 126 10.19 29.53 -27.60
CA ASP A 126 10.72 29.91 -28.91
C ASP A 126 11.19 28.66 -29.67
N ILE A 127 10.23 27.94 -30.22
CA ILE A 127 10.45 26.85 -31.16
C ILE A 127 10.76 27.46 -32.53
N GLY A 128 11.93 28.06 -32.70
CA GLY A 128 12.48 28.35 -34.02
C GLY A 128 12.45 27.10 -34.92
N GLU A 129 12.71 27.24 -36.24
CA GLU A 129 12.65 26.13 -37.23
C GLU A 129 13.47 24.87 -36.86
N LYS A 130 14.33 24.95 -35.84
CA LYS A 130 15.02 23.82 -35.24
C LYS A 130 14.06 22.98 -34.38
N LYS A 131 13.76 21.78 -34.89
CA LYS A 131 13.09 20.66 -34.19
C LYS A 131 13.69 20.26 -32.81
N GLY A 132 14.75 20.91 -32.32
CA GLY A 132 15.47 20.58 -31.09
C GLY A 132 15.04 21.33 -29.81
N GLY A 133 14.25 22.41 -29.90
CA GLY A 133 13.86 23.21 -28.72
C GLY A 133 12.81 22.58 -27.80
N LYS A 134 12.34 21.36 -28.09
CA LYS A 134 11.31 20.66 -27.30
C LYS A 134 11.86 20.04 -26.00
N GLU A 135 13.17 20.02 -25.82
CA GLU A 135 13.88 19.31 -24.75
C GLU A 135 14.38 20.24 -23.62
N GLU A 136 14.23 21.57 -23.75
CA GLU A 136 14.82 22.53 -22.79
C GLU A 136 13.98 22.75 -21.52
N VAL A 137 12.72 22.36 -21.50
CA VAL A 137 11.89 22.49 -20.28
C VAL A 137 12.17 21.34 -19.33
N LYS A 138 12.77 21.66 -18.19
CA LYS A 138 12.90 20.75 -17.05
C LYS A 138 11.54 20.66 -16.34
N TRP A 139 10.95 19.47 -16.37
CA TRP A 139 9.69 19.19 -15.67
C TRP A 139 10.00 18.64 -14.28
N ILE A 140 9.66 19.42 -13.26
CA ILE A 140 9.84 19.04 -11.86
C ILE A 140 8.51 18.50 -11.35
N ALA A 141 8.45 17.20 -11.08
CA ALA A 141 7.29 16.56 -10.48
C ALA A 141 7.34 16.70 -8.95
N GLN A 142 6.19 16.54 -8.30
CA GLN A 142 6.13 16.51 -6.83
C GLN A 142 7.09 15.46 -6.26
N GLY A 143 7.94 15.88 -5.32
CA GLY A 143 8.85 14.99 -4.63
C GLY A 143 8.11 14.02 -3.70
N PHE A 144 8.81 12.95 -3.33
CA PHE A 144 8.30 12.00 -2.34
C PHE A 144 8.98 12.19 -0.99
N ASP A 145 8.18 12.19 0.06
CA ASP A 145 8.69 12.24 1.43
C ASP A 145 9.60 11.05 1.75
N TRP A 146 10.58 11.28 2.60
CA TRP A 146 11.50 10.24 3.01
C TRP A 146 10.88 9.35 4.08
N VAL A 147 11.32 8.09 4.09
CA VAL A 147 10.83 7.13 5.11
C VAL A 147 11.54 7.36 6.44
N ASP A 148 12.84 7.70 6.41
CA ASP A 148 13.62 8.16 7.57
C ASP A 148 14.27 9.48 7.18
N PRO A 149 13.66 10.62 7.56
CA PRO A 149 14.10 11.92 7.10
C PRO A 149 15.59 12.18 7.38
N LEU A 150 16.08 11.82 8.56
CA LEU A 150 17.45 12.11 8.96
C LEU A 150 18.48 11.31 8.14
N LYS A 151 18.29 9.99 8.03
CA LYS A 151 19.26 9.13 7.32
C LYS A 151 19.28 9.45 5.83
N ASP A 152 18.11 9.70 5.25
CA ASP A 152 18.01 10.07 3.84
C ASP A 152 18.67 11.44 3.58
N GLN A 153 18.50 12.44 4.45
CA GLN A 153 19.16 13.76 4.36
C GLN A 153 20.67 13.62 4.38
N GLN A 154 21.19 12.85 5.33
CA GLN A 154 22.63 12.62 5.50
C GLN A 154 23.22 11.91 4.28
N ALA A 155 22.49 10.94 3.71
CA ALA A 155 22.89 10.27 2.49
C ALA A 155 22.96 11.26 1.30
N GLN A 156 21.97 12.16 1.17
CA GLN A 156 21.98 13.20 0.12
C GLN A 156 23.12 14.20 0.32
N GLN A 157 23.34 14.66 1.55
CA GLN A 157 24.46 15.55 1.87
C GLN A 157 25.80 14.91 1.50
N MET A 158 25.99 13.63 1.82
CA MET A 158 27.20 12.89 1.49
C MET A 158 27.34 12.68 -0.03
N ALA A 159 26.25 12.39 -0.74
CA ALA A 159 26.26 12.26 -2.19
C ALA A 159 26.67 13.58 -2.88
N VAL A 160 26.19 14.72 -2.38
CA VAL A 160 26.59 16.04 -2.86
C VAL A 160 28.05 16.32 -2.58
N ARG A 161 28.51 16.08 -1.34
CA ARG A 161 29.92 16.29 -0.95
C ARG A 161 30.89 15.41 -1.74
N ASN A 162 30.50 14.19 -2.07
CA ASN A 162 31.31 13.26 -2.85
C ASN A 162 31.21 13.50 -4.36
N GLY A 163 30.39 14.46 -4.82
CA GLY A 163 30.24 14.81 -6.23
C GLY A 163 29.40 13.85 -7.06
N PHE A 164 28.67 12.92 -6.42
CA PHE A 164 27.73 12.03 -7.13
C PHE A 164 26.41 12.71 -7.47
N LYS A 165 26.10 13.82 -6.81
CA LYS A 165 24.86 14.55 -7.00
C LYS A 165 25.08 16.05 -6.86
N SER A 166 24.35 16.86 -7.62
CA SER A 166 24.35 18.31 -7.45
C SER A 166 23.30 18.72 -6.41
N ARG A 167 23.48 19.89 -5.79
CA ARG A 167 22.45 20.48 -4.93
C ARG A 167 21.13 20.69 -5.68
N SER A 168 21.20 21.13 -6.93
CA SER A 168 20.03 21.31 -7.80
C SER A 168 19.25 20.02 -8.00
N GLU A 169 19.93 18.88 -8.15
CA GLU A 169 19.25 17.58 -8.29
C GLU A 169 18.56 17.17 -6.99
N VAL A 170 19.17 17.44 -5.83
CA VAL A 170 18.54 17.16 -4.52
C VAL A 170 17.26 17.97 -4.34
N VAL A 171 17.29 19.26 -4.69
CA VAL A 171 16.12 20.15 -4.57
C VAL A 171 15.02 19.78 -5.57
N SER A 172 15.39 19.45 -6.81
CA SER A 172 14.41 19.00 -7.81
C SER A 172 13.77 17.65 -7.48
N GLU A 173 14.49 16.73 -6.82
CA GLU A 173 13.88 15.49 -6.32
C GLU A 173 12.84 15.73 -5.20
N LEU A 174 12.96 16.83 -4.47
CA LEU A 174 11.95 17.27 -3.50
C LEU A 174 10.77 17.98 -4.17
N GLY A 175 10.87 18.25 -5.48
CA GLY A 175 9.82 18.86 -6.28
C GLY A 175 9.88 20.38 -6.38
N TYR A 176 11.01 20.99 -6.01
CA TYR A 176 11.19 22.44 -6.04
C TYR A 176 12.20 22.87 -7.10
N ASP A 177 12.09 24.12 -7.54
CA ASP A 177 13.11 24.74 -8.37
C ASP A 177 14.27 25.26 -7.50
N ILE A 178 15.50 25.03 -7.96
CA ILE A 178 16.69 25.50 -7.27
C ILE A 178 16.79 27.03 -7.29
N GLU A 179 16.33 27.67 -8.36
CA GLU A 179 16.42 29.12 -8.50
C GLU A 179 15.51 29.83 -7.49
N GLU A 180 14.30 29.31 -7.26
CA GLU A 180 13.38 29.79 -6.24
C GLU A 180 13.98 29.61 -4.83
N ILE A 181 14.51 28.42 -4.53
CA ILE A 181 15.13 28.13 -3.24
C ILE A 181 16.36 29.02 -2.98
N ASP A 182 17.15 29.31 -4.01
CA ASP A 182 18.30 30.22 -3.89
C ASP A 182 17.88 31.65 -3.58
N GLN A 183 16.79 32.12 -4.19
CA GLN A 183 16.21 33.42 -3.88
C GLN A 183 15.67 33.47 -2.46
N GLU A 184 14.92 32.45 -2.03
CA GLU A 184 14.41 32.34 -0.66
C GLU A 184 15.54 32.35 0.37
N ILE A 185 16.60 31.56 0.15
CA ILE A 185 17.76 31.53 1.05
C ILE A 185 18.45 32.91 1.12
N ALA A 186 18.59 33.60 -0.01
CA ALA A 186 19.19 34.94 -0.02
C ALA A 186 18.33 35.97 0.73
N GLU A 187 17.01 35.91 0.58
CA GLU A 187 16.07 36.75 1.31
C GLU A 187 16.05 36.45 2.81
N ASP A 188 16.08 35.17 3.17
CA ASP A 188 16.14 34.70 4.56
C ASP A 188 17.44 35.14 5.23
N GLN A 189 18.58 35.04 4.55
CA GLN A 189 19.86 35.53 5.07
C GLN A 189 19.86 37.05 5.29
N ARG A 190 19.28 37.82 4.37
CA ARG A 190 19.11 39.27 4.53
C ARG A 190 18.23 39.57 5.74
N ARG A 191 17.08 38.91 5.85
CA ARG A 191 16.12 39.11 6.93
C ARG A 191 16.69 38.68 8.29
N ALA A 192 17.43 37.57 8.34
CA ALA A 192 18.11 37.10 9.53
C ALA A 192 19.13 38.13 10.03
N SER A 193 19.92 38.70 9.10
CA SER A 193 20.88 39.77 9.38
C SER A 193 20.20 41.04 9.90
N GLU A 194 19.08 41.45 9.31
CA GLU A 194 18.29 42.61 9.77
C GLU A 194 17.69 42.41 11.16
N LEU A 195 17.28 41.18 11.49
CA LEU A 195 16.67 40.83 12.77
C LEU A 195 17.68 40.41 13.85
N GLY A 196 18.97 40.25 13.50
CA GLY A 196 20.00 39.74 14.41
C GLY A 196 19.81 38.27 14.80
N LEU A 197 19.25 37.45 13.92
CA LEU A 197 19.09 36.00 14.11
C LEU A 197 20.33 35.29 13.56
N ASN A 198 20.85 34.30 14.31
CA ASN A 198 22.01 33.50 13.90
C ASN A 198 21.58 32.04 13.72
N PHE A 199 21.81 31.48 12.54
CA PHE A 199 21.56 30.08 12.24
C PHE A 199 22.86 29.34 11.91
N ASP A 200 22.90 28.03 12.14
CA ASP A 200 24.07 27.19 11.80
C ASP A 200 24.38 27.15 10.30
N SER A 201 23.40 27.50 9.46
CA SER A 201 23.53 27.62 8.00
C SER A 201 24.28 28.88 7.55
N ASP A 202 24.46 29.86 8.44
CA ASP A 202 25.07 31.14 8.10
C ASP A 202 26.59 31.00 8.07
N VAL A 203 27.16 30.93 6.87
CA VAL A 203 28.61 30.78 6.69
C VAL A 203 29.35 32.09 7.05
N ASN A 204 28.68 33.23 6.98
CA ASN A 204 29.29 34.55 7.20
C ASN A 204 29.43 34.93 8.68
N SER A 205 28.62 34.38 9.58
CA SER A 205 28.69 34.68 11.03
C SER A 205 29.83 33.94 11.74
N ASN A 206 30.29 32.80 11.19
CA ASN A 206 31.39 32.01 11.75
C ASN A 206 32.79 32.50 11.34
N ALA A 207 32.90 33.45 10.40
CA ALA A 207 34.19 33.99 9.95
C ALA A 207 34.82 34.99 10.95
N GLU A 208 34.07 35.50 11.92
CA GLU A 208 34.58 36.43 12.95
C GLU A 208 34.98 35.73 14.28
N MET A 209 34.87 34.40 14.37
CA MET A 209 35.17 33.63 15.60
C MET A 209 36.41 32.72 15.53
N ILE A 210 37.37 33.00 14.64
CA ILE A 210 38.70 32.34 14.65
C ILE A 210 39.82 33.38 14.61
#